data_AF-A0A2Z6N1R8-F1
#
_entry.id   AF-A0A2Z6N1R8-F1
#
_cell.length_a   1.000
_cell.length_b   1.000
_cell.length_c   1.000
_cell.angle_alpha   90.00
_cell.angle_beta   90.00
_cell.angle_gamma   90.00
#
_symmetry.space_group_name_H-M   'P 1'
#
loop_
_entity.id
_entity.type
_entity.pdbx_description
1 polymer ?
#
loop_
_entity_poly.entity_id
_entity_poly.type
_entity_poly.pdbx_seq_one_letter_code
_entity_poly.pdbx_strand_id
1 'polypeptide(L)'
;CPGPQSDSAGKSDACEGCPNQQICATAPKGPDPGPRKNGLIKQFLKDVYWGELDFLIVDAPPGTSDEHISIVQCLDAANVDGAIIVTTPQQVSLIDVKKEVNFCKKVGVKVLGVVENMSGLAQPISNLKFMKITDNGEMKDVTEWISEYMREKAPEMLNVIACSEVFDSSGGGAIKMCNEMDVPFLGKVPLDPQLCKAAEEGRSCFADKDCVVSAAALQKIIDKLMETSGLSMTVSNGV
;
A
#
# COMPACT_ATOMS: atom_id res chain seq x y z
N CYS A 1 5.14 -18.19 -3.63
CA CYS A 1 5.00 -18.94 -4.90
C CYS A 1 6.03 -18.38 -5.87
N PRO A 2 6.95 -19.20 -6.41
CA PRO A 2 8.07 -18.73 -7.24
C PRO A 2 7.63 -18.11 -8.59
N GLY A 3 6.34 -18.21 -8.94
CA GLY A 3 5.77 -17.70 -10.19
C GLY A 3 5.73 -18.79 -11.28
N PRO A 4 4.72 -18.78 -12.17
CA PRO A 4 4.45 -19.89 -13.09
C PRO A 4 5.53 -20.10 -14.18
N GLN A 5 6.40 -19.10 -14.39
CA GLN A 5 7.49 -19.13 -15.37
C GLN A 5 8.87 -19.42 -14.74
N SER A 6 8.96 -19.52 -13.40
CA SER A 6 10.22 -19.79 -12.69
C SER A 6 10.60 -21.27 -12.81
N ASP A 7 11.90 -21.57 -12.87
CA ASP A 7 12.42 -22.94 -12.88
C ASP A 7 12.05 -23.73 -11.62
N SER A 8 11.79 -23.02 -10.51
CA SER A 8 11.34 -23.54 -9.22
C SER A 8 9.82 -23.75 -9.13
N ALA A 9 9.05 -23.29 -10.12
CA ALA A 9 7.59 -23.45 -10.17
C ALA A 9 7.18 -24.93 -10.09
N GLY A 10 6.31 -25.24 -9.11
CA GLY A 10 5.83 -26.59 -8.83
C GLY A 10 6.82 -27.50 -8.06
N LYS A 11 8.03 -27.00 -7.74
CA LYS A 11 9.13 -27.79 -7.15
C LYS A 11 9.63 -27.26 -5.80
N SER A 12 9.46 -25.97 -5.51
CA SER A 12 9.89 -25.37 -4.24
C SER A 12 8.96 -25.72 -3.08
N ASP A 13 9.45 -25.64 -1.85
CA ASP A 13 8.67 -25.77 -0.61
C ASP A 13 7.45 -24.81 -0.60
N ALA A 14 7.59 -23.63 -1.21
CA ALA A 14 6.52 -22.64 -1.36
C ALA A 14 5.38 -23.08 -2.32
N CYS A 15 5.49 -24.25 -2.95
CA CYS A 15 4.48 -24.85 -3.81
C CYS A 15 3.71 -25.99 -3.13
N GLU A 16 4.14 -26.47 -1.95
CA GLU A 16 3.46 -27.56 -1.26
C GLU A 16 2.01 -27.18 -0.90
N GLY A 17 1.06 -28.06 -1.27
CA GLY A 17 -0.37 -27.83 -1.03
C GLY A 17 -1.05 -26.90 -2.05
N CYS A 18 -0.33 -26.43 -3.07
CA CYS A 18 -0.91 -25.61 -4.13
C CYS A 18 -1.75 -26.47 -5.11
N PRO A 19 -3.03 -26.12 -5.40
CA PRO A 19 -3.86 -26.84 -6.38
C PRO A 19 -3.24 -26.89 -7.79
N ASN A 20 -2.41 -25.90 -8.12
CA ASN A 20 -1.76 -25.76 -9.42
C ASN A 20 -0.32 -26.32 -9.44
N GLN A 21 0.14 -26.99 -8.37
CA GLN A 21 1.54 -27.44 -8.23
C GLN A 21 2.00 -28.29 -9.42
N GLN A 22 1.21 -29.30 -9.81
CA GLN A 22 1.54 -30.20 -10.93
C GLN A 22 1.53 -29.48 -12.29
N ILE A 23 0.61 -28.54 -12.47
CA ILE A 23 0.51 -27.73 -13.69
C ILE A 23 1.75 -26.84 -13.81
N CYS A 24 2.13 -26.16 -12.73
CA CYS A 24 3.33 -25.32 -12.68
C CYS A 24 4.64 -26.12 -12.81
N ALA A 25 4.67 -27.39 -12.35
CA ALA A 25 5.83 -28.26 -12.48
C ALA A 25 6.09 -28.70 -13.94
N THR A 26 5.02 -28.79 -14.74
CA THR A 26 5.05 -29.39 -16.09
C THR A 26 4.87 -28.38 -17.23
N ALA A 27 4.37 -27.17 -16.93
CA ALA A 27 4.17 -26.12 -17.92
C ALA A 27 5.51 -25.72 -18.60
N PRO A 28 5.49 -25.42 -19.91
CA PRO A 28 6.65 -24.89 -20.61
C PRO A 28 7.12 -23.59 -19.96
N LYS A 29 8.41 -23.53 -19.62
CA LYS A 29 9.03 -22.36 -18.98
C LYS A 29 9.73 -21.51 -20.03
N GLY A 30 9.42 -20.22 -20.07
CA GLY A 30 10.23 -19.25 -20.81
C GLY A 30 11.62 -19.08 -20.20
N PRO A 31 12.55 -18.39 -20.87
CA PRO A 31 13.84 -18.05 -20.28
C PRO A 31 13.63 -17.26 -18.98
N ASP A 32 14.23 -17.72 -17.88
CA ASP A 32 14.15 -17.07 -16.58
C ASP A 32 14.61 -15.60 -16.68
N PRO A 33 13.74 -14.61 -16.42
CA PRO A 33 14.12 -13.21 -16.46
C PRO A 33 15.02 -12.78 -15.28
N GLY A 34 15.22 -13.63 -14.27
CA GLY A 34 15.99 -13.34 -13.05
C GLY A 34 17.41 -12.81 -13.28
N PRO A 35 18.26 -13.43 -14.13
CA PRO A 35 19.63 -12.97 -14.35
C PRO A 35 19.74 -11.57 -14.97
N ARG A 36 18.82 -11.20 -15.87
CA ARG A 36 18.78 -9.85 -16.47
C ARG A 36 18.30 -8.80 -15.47
N LYS A 37 17.32 -9.16 -14.63
CA LYS A 37 16.79 -8.27 -13.58
C LYS A 37 17.82 -8.00 -12.48
N ASN A 38 18.60 -9.01 -12.07
CA ASN A 38 19.67 -8.85 -11.07
C ASN A 38 20.80 -7.93 -11.53
N GLY A 39 21.12 -7.94 -12.83
CA GLY A 39 22.07 -6.98 -13.43
C GLY A 39 21.57 -5.54 -13.33
N LEU A 40 20.29 -5.32 -13.66
CA LEU A 40 19.65 -3.99 -13.61
C LEU A 40 19.56 -3.44 -12.18
N ILE A 41 19.20 -4.26 -11.19
CA ILE A 41 19.09 -3.82 -9.79
C ILE A 41 20.46 -3.43 -9.22
N LYS A 42 21.50 -4.22 -9.50
CA LYS A 42 22.88 -3.88 -9.09
C LYS A 42 23.36 -2.59 -9.76
N GLN A 43 23.08 -2.43 -11.05
CA GLN A 43 23.41 -1.21 -11.78
C GLN A 43 22.65 0.01 -11.21
N PHE A 44 21.37 -0.14 -10.85
CA PHE A 44 20.58 0.94 -10.27
C PHE A 44 21.05 1.35 -8.86
N LEU A 45 21.46 0.39 -8.03
CA LEU A 45 21.91 0.67 -6.66
C LEU A 45 23.37 1.13 -6.59
N LYS A 46 24.24 0.63 -7.47
CA LYS A 46 25.69 0.91 -7.41
C LYS A 46 26.18 1.91 -8.43
N ASP A 47 25.57 1.97 -9.62
CA ASP A 47 26.03 2.79 -10.73
C ASP A 47 25.22 4.09 -10.89
N VAL A 48 24.31 4.36 -9.93
CA VAL A 48 23.62 5.65 -9.81
C VAL A 48 24.26 6.44 -8.67
N TYR A 49 24.72 7.65 -8.98
CA TYR A 49 25.21 8.59 -7.97
C TYR A 49 24.02 9.33 -7.34
N TRP A 50 23.55 8.82 -6.21
CA TRP A 50 22.41 9.37 -5.47
C TRP A 50 22.72 10.68 -4.73
N GLY A 51 24.01 10.96 -4.46
CA GLY A 51 24.44 12.10 -3.66
C GLY A 51 24.18 11.90 -2.16
N GLU A 52 24.03 12.99 -1.42
CA GLU A 52 23.57 12.95 -0.02
C GLU A 52 22.05 12.86 0.00
N LEU A 53 21.53 11.84 0.67
CA LEU A 53 20.10 11.60 0.84
C LEU A 53 19.83 11.21 2.30
N ASP A 54 18.77 11.77 2.88
CA ASP A 54 18.25 11.32 4.17
C ASP A 54 17.47 10.01 4.04
N PHE A 55 16.79 9.82 2.90
CA PHE A 55 15.94 8.66 2.63
C PHE A 55 16.06 8.20 1.18
N LEU A 56 16.12 6.89 0.99
CA LEU A 56 15.95 6.22 -0.30
C LEU A 56 14.74 5.28 -0.20
N ILE A 57 13.66 5.62 -0.89
CA ILE A 57 12.45 4.78 -0.96
C ILE A 57 12.52 3.94 -2.23
N VAL A 58 12.39 2.62 -2.07
CA VAL A 58 12.38 1.66 -3.19
C VAL A 58 10.98 1.10 -3.33
N ASP A 59 10.33 1.37 -4.47
CA ASP A 59 9.06 0.73 -4.83
C ASP A 59 9.32 -0.69 -5.34
N ALA A 60 9.02 -1.68 -4.50
CA ALA A 60 9.25 -3.08 -4.80
C ALA A 60 8.08 -3.67 -5.61
N PRO A 61 8.35 -4.56 -6.58
CA PRO A 61 7.29 -5.26 -7.31
C PRO A 61 6.39 -6.03 -6.34
N PRO A 62 5.09 -6.24 -6.64
CA PRO A 62 4.20 -6.97 -5.74
C PRO A 62 4.52 -8.47 -5.70
N GLY A 63 4.13 -9.15 -4.63
CA GLY A 63 4.10 -10.62 -4.55
C GLY A 63 5.00 -11.23 -3.48
N THR A 64 5.20 -12.55 -3.57
CA THR A 64 6.07 -13.37 -2.68
C THR A 64 7.01 -14.24 -3.54
N SER A 65 7.28 -13.79 -4.76
CA SER A 65 8.07 -14.47 -5.78
C SER A 65 9.57 -14.28 -5.54
N ASP A 66 10.40 -15.01 -6.30
CA ASP A 66 11.87 -14.96 -6.26
C ASP A 66 12.44 -13.54 -6.52
N GLU A 67 11.61 -12.60 -6.96
CA GLU A 67 11.93 -11.18 -7.20
C GLU A 67 12.18 -10.41 -5.90
N HIS A 68 11.43 -10.70 -4.83
CA HIS A 68 11.64 -10.08 -3.51
C HIS A 68 12.94 -10.55 -2.87
N ILE A 69 13.25 -11.84 -3.02
CA ILE A 69 14.54 -12.41 -2.63
C ILE A 69 15.67 -11.69 -3.36
N SER A 70 15.52 -11.48 -4.67
CA SER A 70 16.54 -10.84 -5.48
C SER A 70 16.77 -9.38 -5.10
N ILE A 71 15.70 -8.62 -4.83
CA ILE A 71 15.78 -7.22 -4.38
C ILE A 71 16.40 -7.15 -2.98
N VAL A 72 15.89 -7.94 -2.03
CA VAL A 72 16.44 -7.96 -0.66
C VAL A 72 17.90 -8.41 -0.68
N GLN A 73 18.29 -9.42 -1.45
CA GLN A 73 19.69 -9.84 -1.58
C GLN A 73 20.58 -8.79 -2.24
N CYS A 74 20.04 -8.02 -3.20
CA CYS A 74 20.79 -6.91 -3.80
C CYS A 74 20.92 -5.73 -2.83
N LEU A 75 19.90 -5.50 -2.02
CA LEU A 75 19.83 -4.44 -1.02
C LEU A 75 20.51 -4.82 0.31
N ASP A 76 20.75 -6.10 0.58
CA ASP A 76 21.49 -6.58 1.74
C ASP A 76 22.91 -5.98 1.75
N ALA A 77 23.50 -5.83 0.57
CA ALA A 77 24.76 -5.11 0.38
C ALA A 77 24.69 -3.60 0.67
N ALA A 78 23.47 -3.03 0.72
CA ALA A 78 23.20 -1.61 0.98
C ALA A 78 22.69 -1.35 2.41
N ASN A 79 22.54 -2.37 3.26
CA ASN A 79 22.12 -2.27 4.66
C ASN A 79 20.80 -1.49 4.85
N VAL A 80 19.69 -2.06 4.35
CA VAL A 80 18.35 -1.46 4.45
C VAL A 80 17.88 -1.39 5.90
N ASP A 81 17.30 -0.25 6.30
CA ASP A 81 16.74 -0.06 7.65
C ASP A 81 15.49 -0.91 7.92
N GLY A 82 14.73 -1.21 6.86
CA GLY A 82 13.61 -2.14 6.91
C GLY A 82 12.62 -2.00 5.75
N ALA A 83 11.48 -2.66 5.89
CA ALA A 83 10.40 -2.68 4.91
C ALA A 83 9.10 -2.12 5.49
N ILE A 84 8.37 -1.36 4.67
CA ILE A 84 6.98 -0.98 4.91
C ILE A 84 6.11 -1.87 4.04
N ILE A 85 5.15 -2.57 4.64
CA ILE A 85 4.27 -3.48 3.90
C ILE A 85 2.90 -2.82 3.74
N VAL A 86 2.41 -2.73 2.50
CA VAL A 86 1.10 -2.17 2.19
C VAL A 86 0.12 -3.31 1.93
N THR A 87 -1.03 -3.26 2.59
CA THR A 87 -2.14 -4.23 2.44
C THR A 87 -3.43 -3.50 2.15
N THR A 88 -4.46 -4.23 1.76
CA THR A 88 -5.85 -3.75 1.75
C THR A 88 -6.70 -4.58 2.74
N PRO A 89 -7.92 -4.15 3.13
CA PRO A 89 -8.68 -4.80 4.20
C PRO A 89 -9.17 -6.22 3.87
N GLN A 90 -9.15 -6.62 2.59
CA GLN A 90 -9.67 -7.90 2.15
C GLN A 90 -8.81 -9.06 2.67
N GLN A 91 -9.47 -10.14 3.08
CA GLN A 91 -8.82 -11.31 3.67
C GLN A 91 -7.76 -11.93 2.75
N VAL A 92 -7.97 -11.91 1.43
CA VAL A 92 -6.99 -12.40 0.46
C VAL A 92 -5.68 -11.61 0.50
N SER A 93 -5.74 -10.29 0.66
CA SER A 93 -4.56 -9.42 0.76
C SER A 93 -3.80 -9.68 2.08
N LEU A 94 -4.55 -9.83 3.19
CA LEU A 94 -3.96 -10.14 4.49
C LEU A 94 -3.22 -11.49 4.52
N ILE A 95 -3.71 -12.50 3.80
CA ILE A 95 -3.03 -13.79 3.69
C ILE A 95 -1.66 -13.64 3.01
N ASP A 96 -1.56 -12.80 1.99
CA ASP A 96 -0.30 -12.57 1.28
C ASP A 96 0.65 -11.70 2.10
N VAL A 97 0.15 -10.69 2.81
CA VAL A 97 0.94 -9.88 3.76
C VAL A 97 1.48 -10.72 4.91
N LYS A 98 0.72 -11.71 5.41
CA LYS A 98 1.24 -12.68 6.40
C LYS A 98 2.44 -13.46 5.85
N LYS A 99 2.44 -13.82 4.57
CA LYS A 99 3.59 -14.50 3.94
C LYS A 99 4.78 -13.54 3.83
N GLU A 100 4.51 -12.28 3.47
CA GLU A 100 5.55 -11.25 3.31
C GLU A 100 6.23 -10.89 4.62
N VAL A 101 5.46 -10.69 5.71
CA VAL A 101 6.05 -10.48 7.04
C VAL A 101 6.93 -11.66 7.46
N ASN A 102 6.50 -12.90 7.22
CA ASN A 102 7.30 -14.08 7.50
C ASN A 102 8.55 -14.16 6.62
N PHE A 103 8.45 -13.72 5.37
CA PHE A 103 9.59 -13.60 4.47
C PHE A 103 10.62 -12.61 5.01
N CYS A 104 10.22 -11.37 5.34
CA CYS A 104 11.09 -10.36 5.94
C CYS A 104 11.82 -10.90 7.18
N LYS A 105 11.10 -11.58 8.08
CA LYS A 105 11.69 -12.23 9.27
C LYS A 105 12.74 -13.29 8.92
N LYS A 106 12.49 -14.11 7.90
CA LYS A 106 13.42 -15.17 7.47
C LYS A 106 14.71 -14.62 6.86
N VAL A 107 14.62 -13.51 6.12
CA VAL A 107 15.77 -12.88 5.45
C VAL A 107 16.45 -11.80 6.29
N GLY A 108 15.97 -11.54 7.52
CA GLY A 108 16.56 -10.57 8.43
C GLY A 108 16.20 -9.10 8.17
N VAL A 109 15.21 -8.84 7.31
CA VAL A 109 14.71 -7.48 7.05
C VAL A 109 13.70 -7.10 8.13
N LYS A 110 13.95 -5.97 8.81
CA LYS A 110 13.03 -5.42 9.82
C LYS A 110 11.74 -4.94 9.15
N VAL A 111 10.59 -5.38 9.62
CA VAL A 111 9.31 -4.77 9.22
C VAL A 111 9.11 -3.50 10.04
N LEU A 112 9.27 -2.33 9.41
CA LEU A 112 9.07 -1.02 10.05
C LEU A 112 7.59 -0.78 10.37
N GLY A 113 6.71 -1.35 9.56
CA GLY A 113 5.31 -1.52 9.89
C GLY A 113 4.43 -1.78 8.69
N VAL A 114 3.14 -1.94 8.96
CA VAL A 114 2.13 -2.24 7.95
C VAL A 114 1.17 -1.06 7.79
N VAL A 115 0.86 -0.72 6.56
CA VAL A 115 -0.15 0.27 6.18
C VAL A 115 -1.34 -0.43 5.52
N GLU A 116 -2.55 -0.20 6.03
CA GLU A 116 -3.78 -0.68 5.40
C GLU A 116 -4.33 0.41 4.47
N ASN A 117 -4.07 0.26 3.17
CA ASN A 117 -4.60 1.13 2.13
C ASN A 117 -6.04 0.76 1.74
N MET A 118 -6.73 1.65 1.03
CA MET A 118 -8.12 1.46 0.58
C MET A 118 -9.10 1.09 1.71
N SER A 119 -8.85 1.63 2.91
CA SER A 119 -9.63 1.33 4.11
C SER A 119 -10.89 2.20 4.19
N GLY A 120 -11.93 1.76 3.50
CA GLY A 120 -13.17 2.52 3.35
C GLY A 120 -13.07 3.65 2.33
N LEU A 121 -14.10 4.48 2.27
CA LEU A 121 -14.19 5.69 1.46
C LEU A 121 -14.39 6.87 2.40
N ALA A 122 -13.61 7.93 2.24
CA ALA A 122 -13.77 9.13 3.04
C ALA A 122 -13.50 10.38 2.20
N GLN A 123 -14.50 11.27 2.10
CA GLN A 123 -14.41 12.50 1.32
C GLN A 123 -15.36 13.58 1.87
N PRO A 124 -15.10 14.87 1.60
CA PRO A 124 -16.03 15.94 1.94
C PRO A 124 -17.43 15.65 1.39
N ILE A 125 -18.47 15.90 2.20
CA ILE A 125 -19.85 15.67 1.75
C ILE A 125 -20.20 16.50 0.50
N SER A 126 -19.56 17.66 0.34
CA SER A 126 -19.68 18.55 -0.82
C SER A 126 -19.22 17.90 -2.13
N ASN A 127 -18.39 16.86 -2.05
CA ASN A 127 -17.86 16.14 -3.20
C ASN A 127 -18.70 14.91 -3.55
N LEU A 128 -19.70 14.56 -2.73
CA LEU A 128 -20.57 13.43 -2.99
C LEU A 128 -21.62 13.75 -4.03
N LYS A 129 -21.90 12.74 -4.86
CA LYS A 129 -23.06 12.72 -5.74
C LYS A 129 -24.26 12.12 -5.01
N PHE A 130 -25.39 12.82 -5.04
CA PHE A 130 -26.61 12.36 -4.40
C PHE A 130 -27.61 11.89 -5.44
N MET A 131 -28.09 10.66 -5.29
CA MET A 131 -29.03 10.02 -6.21
C MET A 131 -30.34 9.71 -5.48
N LYS A 132 -31.47 9.99 -6.12
CA LYS A 132 -32.81 9.63 -5.67
C LYS A 132 -33.36 8.52 -6.57
N ILE A 133 -33.83 7.43 -5.96
CA ILE A 133 -34.55 6.37 -6.67
C ILE A 133 -35.96 6.89 -6.96
N THR A 134 -36.37 6.85 -8.22
CA THR A 134 -37.71 7.23 -8.68
C THR A 134 -38.68 6.06 -8.53
N ASP A 135 -39.99 6.34 -8.64
CA ASP A 135 -41.04 5.31 -8.54
C ASP A 135 -40.91 4.21 -9.60
N ASN A 136 -40.24 4.51 -10.72
CA ASN A 136 -39.96 3.58 -11.82
C ASN A 136 -38.64 2.81 -11.63
N GLY A 137 -37.92 3.00 -10.52
CA GLY A 137 -36.63 2.37 -10.22
C GLY A 137 -35.41 3.05 -10.86
N GLU A 138 -35.60 4.14 -11.62
CA GLU A 138 -34.49 4.90 -12.19
C GLU A 138 -33.79 5.75 -11.14
N MET A 139 -32.47 5.92 -11.28
CA MET A 139 -31.68 6.79 -10.40
C MET A 139 -31.60 8.21 -11.00
N LYS A 140 -32.16 9.18 -10.29
CA LYS A 140 -32.10 10.61 -10.64
C LYS A 140 -31.03 11.31 -9.82
N ASP A 141 -30.15 12.06 -10.47
CA ASP A 141 -29.20 12.95 -9.80
C ASP A 141 -29.95 14.12 -9.14
N VAL A 142 -29.74 14.29 -7.84
CA VAL A 142 -30.34 15.35 -7.01
C VAL A 142 -29.27 16.16 -6.26
N THR A 143 -28.02 16.10 -6.70
CA THR A 143 -26.86 16.69 -6.03
C THR A 143 -27.01 18.20 -5.81
N GLU A 144 -27.47 18.94 -6.83
CA GLU A 144 -27.65 20.39 -6.72
C GLU A 144 -28.73 20.75 -5.67
N TRP A 145 -29.87 20.06 -5.74
CA TRP A 145 -30.97 20.27 -4.78
C TRP A 145 -30.53 19.98 -3.34
N ILE A 146 -29.81 18.88 -3.10
CA ILE A 146 -29.27 18.57 -1.78
C ILE A 146 -28.25 19.61 -1.33
N SER A 147 -27.38 20.08 -2.23
CA SER A 147 -26.38 21.10 -1.93
C SER A 147 -27.01 22.44 -1.54
N GLU A 148 -28.03 22.89 -2.27
CA GLU A 148 -28.81 24.08 -1.94
C GLU A 148 -29.56 23.93 -0.61
N TYR A 149 -30.20 22.78 -0.39
CA TYR A 149 -30.91 22.50 0.85
C TYR A 149 -29.97 22.51 2.06
N MET A 150 -28.78 21.90 1.95
CA MET A 150 -27.75 21.96 2.99
C MET A 150 -27.30 23.40 3.23
N ARG A 151 -27.01 24.19 2.18
CA ARG A 151 -26.62 25.61 2.33
C ARG A 151 -27.66 26.42 3.09
N GLU A 152 -28.95 26.18 2.84
CA GLU A 152 -30.03 26.95 3.47
C GLU A 152 -30.36 26.47 4.88
N LYS A 153 -30.41 25.15 5.10
CA LYS A 153 -30.97 24.57 6.33
C LYS A 153 -29.94 24.06 7.33
N ALA A 154 -28.76 23.66 6.85
CA ALA A 154 -27.72 23.02 7.67
C ALA A 154 -26.33 23.24 7.05
N PRO A 155 -25.85 24.49 6.91
CA PRO A 155 -24.60 24.80 6.22
C PRO A 155 -23.37 24.14 6.86
N GLU A 156 -23.43 23.83 8.16
CA GLU A 156 -22.42 23.07 8.89
C GLU A 156 -22.18 21.68 8.30
N MET A 157 -23.19 21.09 7.63
CA MET A 157 -23.04 19.80 6.95
C MET A 157 -21.97 19.89 5.87
N LEU A 158 -21.82 21.00 5.15
CA LEU A 158 -20.85 21.12 4.05
C LEU A 158 -19.39 20.98 4.50
N ASN A 159 -19.12 21.11 5.80
CA ASN A 159 -17.80 20.95 6.39
C ASN A 159 -17.56 19.56 7.02
N VAL A 160 -18.45 18.59 6.79
CA VAL A 160 -18.28 17.23 7.30
C VAL A 160 -17.66 16.30 6.25
N ILE A 161 -16.96 15.28 6.74
CA ILE A 161 -16.44 14.18 5.93
C ILE A 161 -17.44 13.03 6.00
N ALA A 162 -17.89 12.55 4.84
CA ALA A 162 -18.68 11.35 4.74
C ALA A 162 -17.74 10.14 4.67
N CYS A 163 -17.94 9.19 5.59
CA CYS A 163 -17.16 7.96 5.68
C CYS A 163 -18.06 6.76 5.42
N SER A 164 -17.60 5.81 4.61
CA SER A 164 -18.26 4.52 4.39
C SER A 164 -17.24 3.40 4.49
N GLU A 165 -17.61 2.30 5.13
CA GLU A 165 -16.86 1.05 4.98
C GLU A 165 -17.19 0.46 3.61
N VAL A 166 -16.15 0.18 2.82
CA VAL A 166 -16.29 -0.42 1.47
C VAL A 166 -16.07 -1.93 1.53
N PHE A 167 -15.26 -2.38 2.50
CA PHE A 167 -14.91 -3.78 2.71
C PHE A 167 -15.25 -4.18 4.14
N ASP A 168 -15.68 -5.42 4.32
CA ASP A 168 -16.03 -5.96 5.63
C ASP A 168 -14.80 -5.98 6.55
N SER A 169 -14.87 -5.18 7.61
CA SER A 169 -13.82 -5.02 8.62
C SER A 169 -14.01 -5.97 9.82
N SER A 170 -15.06 -6.80 9.84
CA SER A 170 -15.45 -7.67 10.96
C SER A 170 -14.34 -8.63 11.42
N GLY A 171 -13.40 -8.97 10.53
CA GLY A 171 -12.23 -9.80 10.84
C GLY A 171 -11.12 -9.11 11.64
N GLY A 172 -11.21 -7.80 11.93
CA GLY A 172 -10.18 -7.01 12.62
C GLY A 172 -9.07 -6.45 11.72
N GLY A 173 -9.16 -6.70 10.40
CA GLY A 173 -8.29 -6.14 9.37
C GLY A 173 -6.79 -6.38 9.59
N ALA A 174 -5.97 -5.46 9.06
CA ALA A 174 -4.52 -5.50 9.21
C ALA A 174 -4.06 -5.32 10.66
N ILE A 175 -4.80 -4.55 11.47
CA ILE A 175 -4.45 -4.31 12.88
C ILE A 175 -4.36 -5.63 13.66
N LYS A 176 -5.37 -6.49 13.51
CA LYS A 176 -5.38 -7.80 14.16
C LYS A 176 -4.20 -8.65 13.70
N MET A 177 -3.94 -8.70 12.40
CA MET A 177 -2.79 -9.43 11.84
C MET A 177 -1.46 -8.90 12.40
N CYS A 178 -1.27 -7.59 12.47
CA CYS A 178 -0.07 -6.97 13.03
C CYS A 178 0.18 -7.41 14.48
N ASN A 179 -0.88 -7.44 15.30
CA ASN A 179 -0.81 -7.91 16.68
C ASN A 179 -0.46 -9.41 16.76
N GLU A 180 -1.07 -10.24 15.92
CA GLU A 180 -0.78 -11.69 15.85
C GLU A 180 0.66 -11.98 15.42
N MET A 181 1.22 -11.13 14.55
CA MET A 181 2.55 -11.31 13.99
C MET A 181 3.65 -10.54 14.71
N ASP A 182 3.31 -9.78 15.75
CA ASP A 182 4.23 -8.91 16.48
C ASP A 182 5.01 -7.96 15.54
N VAL A 183 4.26 -7.19 14.74
CA VAL A 183 4.80 -6.16 13.84
C VAL A 183 4.04 -4.84 13.99
N PRO A 184 4.67 -3.68 13.80
CA PRO A 184 4.00 -2.39 13.96
C PRO A 184 2.88 -2.17 12.94
N PHE A 185 1.76 -1.63 13.40
CA PHE A 185 0.71 -1.12 12.52
C PHE A 185 0.83 0.40 12.40
N LEU A 186 1.08 0.93 11.20
CA LEU A 186 1.34 2.36 11.01
C LEU A 186 0.06 3.17 10.84
N GLY A 187 -0.95 2.64 10.16
CA GLY A 187 -2.20 3.35 9.96
C GLY A 187 -3.03 2.85 8.79
N LYS A 188 -4.12 3.58 8.54
CA LYS A 188 -5.08 3.32 7.47
C LYS A 188 -5.10 4.49 6.50
N VAL A 189 -5.16 4.21 5.20
CA VAL A 189 -5.40 5.22 4.16
C VAL A 189 -6.73 4.89 3.49
N PRO A 190 -7.72 5.80 3.49
CA PRO A 190 -9.00 5.54 2.84
C PRO A 190 -8.89 5.68 1.32
N LEU A 191 -9.91 5.18 0.60
CA LEU A 191 -10.12 5.54 -0.80
C LEU A 191 -10.48 7.03 -0.87
N ASP A 192 -9.76 7.74 -1.72
CA ASP A 192 -9.90 9.17 -1.92
C ASP A 192 -9.71 9.50 -3.42
N PRO A 193 -10.78 9.88 -4.13
CA PRO A 193 -10.70 10.25 -5.54
C PRO A 193 -9.71 11.41 -5.80
N GLN A 194 -9.53 12.32 -4.84
CA GLN A 194 -8.62 13.46 -5.01
C GLN A 194 -7.16 13.01 -4.97
N LEU A 195 -6.83 12.00 -4.15
CA LEU A 195 -5.50 11.38 -4.17
C LEU A 195 -5.19 10.76 -5.54
N CYS A 196 -6.15 10.05 -6.13
CA CYS A 196 -6.02 9.46 -7.45
C CYS A 196 -5.76 10.53 -8.51
N LYS A 197 -6.58 11.59 -8.52
CA LYS A 197 -6.44 12.71 -9.45
C LYS A 197 -5.10 13.43 -9.30
N ALA A 198 -4.66 13.69 -8.06
CA ALA A 198 -3.36 14.30 -7.80
C ALA A 198 -2.22 13.45 -8.38
N ALA A 199 -2.27 12.12 -8.22
CA ALA A 199 -1.29 11.20 -8.77
C ALA A 199 -1.27 11.20 -10.32
N GLU A 200 -2.45 11.16 -10.96
CA GLU A 200 -2.58 11.22 -12.43
C GLU A 200 -2.02 12.53 -13.01
N GLU A 201 -2.16 13.62 -12.27
CA GLU A 201 -1.67 14.95 -12.67
C GLU A 201 -0.21 15.20 -12.24
N GLY A 202 0.45 14.24 -11.58
CA GLY A 202 1.83 14.38 -11.10
C GLY A 202 1.99 15.41 -9.99
N ARG A 203 0.94 15.68 -9.22
CA ARG A 203 0.92 16.65 -8.12
C ARG A 203 1.00 15.94 -6.76
N SER A 204 1.71 16.57 -5.83
CA SER A 204 1.78 16.08 -4.45
C SER A 204 0.42 16.21 -3.75
N CYS A 205 -0.04 15.14 -3.10
CA CYS A 205 -1.24 15.16 -2.27
C CYS A 205 -1.14 16.13 -1.08
N PHE A 206 0.07 16.41 -0.58
CA PHE A 206 0.28 17.36 0.52
C PHE A 206 0.21 18.83 0.07
N ALA A 207 0.41 19.08 -1.23
CA ALA A 207 0.25 20.41 -1.81
C ALA A 207 -1.18 20.66 -2.31
N ASP A 208 -1.98 19.60 -2.44
CA ASP A 208 -3.36 19.66 -2.92
C ASP A 208 -4.32 19.94 -1.75
N LYS A 209 -5.04 21.06 -1.84
CA LYS A 209 -6.02 21.46 -0.82
C LYS A 209 -7.24 20.56 -0.79
N ASP A 210 -7.50 19.82 -1.87
CA ASP A 210 -8.66 18.94 -1.98
C ASP A 210 -8.38 17.54 -1.40
N CYS A 211 -7.10 17.17 -1.24
CA CYS A 211 -6.66 15.86 -0.72
C CYS A 211 -6.57 15.83 0.81
N VAL A 212 -7.54 16.42 1.52
CA VAL A 212 -7.47 16.64 2.98
C VAL A 212 -7.41 15.33 3.75
N VAL A 213 -8.20 14.33 3.34
CA VAL A 213 -8.38 13.10 4.11
C VAL A 213 -7.15 12.20 3.98
N SER A 214 -6.69 11.94 2.76
CA SER A 214 -5.52 11.08 2.54
C SER A 214 -4.22 11.73 2.97
N ALA A 215 -4.04 13.03 2.73
CA ALA A 215 -2.84 13.74 3.20
C ALA A 215 -2.73 13.67 4.73
N ALA A 216 -3.83 13.89 5.46
CA ALA A 216 -3.83 13.77 6.92
C ALA A 216 -3.55 12.33 7.40
N ALA A 217 -4.07 11.32 6.70
CA ALA A 217 -3.80 9.91 7.00
C ALA A 217 -2.33 9.54 6.76
N LEU A 218 -1.77 9.93 5.61
CA LEU A 218 -0.38 9.71 5.24
C LEU A 218 0.58 10.45 6.18
N GLN A 219 0.27 11.69 6.56
CA GLN A 219 1.10 12.44 7.52
C GLN A 219 1.21 11.69 8.86
N LYS A 220 0.09 11.20 9.40
CA LYS A 220 0.10 10.41 10.64
C LYS A 220 0.92 9.13 10.52
N ILE A 221 0.90 8.48 9.35
CA ILE A 221 1.72 7.29 9.07
C ILE A 221 3.21 7.66 9.06
N ILE A 222 3.56 8.77 8.41
CA ILE A 222 4.94 9.27 8.36
C ILE A 222 5.42 9.61 9.78
N ASP A 223 4.65 10.36 10.55
CA ASP A 223 5.00 10.74 11.92
C ASP A 223 5.26 9.49 12.77
N LYS A 224 4.35 8.50 12.69
CA LYS A 224 4.48 7.25 13.44
C LYS A 224 5.67 6.40 12.98
N LEU A 225 5.96 6.39 11.68
CA LEU A 225 7.13 5.71 11.12
C LEU A 225 8.41 6.34 11.69
N MET A 226 8.50 7.67 11.71
CA MET A 226 9.66 8.40 12.24
C MET A 226 9.87 8.11 13.73
N GLU A 227 8.80 8.03 14.52
CA GLU A 227 8.87 7.66 15.94
C GLU A 227 9.31 6.20 16.17
N THR A 228 8.76 5.26 15.40
CA THR A 228 8.93 3.81 15.63
C THR A 228 10.28 3.28 15.12
N SER A 229 10.83 3.93 14.10
CA SER A 229 12.00 3.41 13.40
C SER A 229 13.32 3.70 14.11
N GLY A 230 13.34 4.64 15.07
CA GLY A 230 14.61 5.16 15.60
C GLY A 230 15.46 5.88 14.53
N LEU A 231 14.84 6.26 13.41
CA LEU A 231 15.41 7.10 12.36
C LEU A 231 15.60 8.50 12.95
N SER A 232 16.64 8.66 13.77
CA SER A 232 16.99 9.92 14.40
C SER A 232 17.53 10.86 13.33
N MET A 233 16.76 11.89 12.98
CA MET A 233 17.33 13.05 12.30
C MET A 233 18.39 13.66 13.22
N THR A 234 19.67 13.52 12.88
CA THR A 234 20.64 14.53 13.31
C THR A 234 20.37 15.75 12.45
N VAL A 235 19.42 16.58 12.88
CA VAL A 235 19.32 17.95 12.36
C VAL A 235 20.61 18.64 12.78
N SER A 236 21.61 18.63 11.92
CA SER A 236 22.69 19.59 11.97
C SER A 236 22.04 20.95 11.75
N ASN A 237 21.74 21.64 12.85
CA ASN A 237 21.46 23.07 12.83
C ASN A 237 22.74 23.77 12.34
N GLY A 238 22.86 23.84 11.01
CA GLY A 238 23.83 24.66 10.30
C GLY A 238 23.33 26.10 10.29
N VAL A 239 24.14 26.96 10.91
CA VAL A 239 24.05 28.42 10.99
C VAL A 239 23.89 29.07 9.61
#